data_AF-A0A1W2ASY3-F1
#
_entry.id   AF-A0A1W2ASY3-F1
#
_cell.length_a   1.000
_cell.length_b   1.000
_cell.length_c   1.000
_cell.angle_alpha   90.00
_cell.angle_beta   90.00
_cell.angle_gamma   90.00
#
_symmetry.space_group_name_H-M   'P 1'
#
loop_
_entity.id
_entity.type
_entity.pdbx_description
1 polymer ?
#
loop_
_entity_poly.entity_id
_entity_poly.type
_entity_poly.pdbx_seq_one_letter_code
_entity_poly.pdbx_strand_id
1 'polypeptide(L)'
;MNTVTVLAIIDFEARPKAPLTRMMNERLERLAADLQVLLEKELREVRDCNDLTVYLSYNSSYAIRWRITNEVPEHVIHTVADKCAQLGYIAWKANDIRKFNLD
;
A
#
# COMPACT_ATOMS: atom_id res chain seq x y z
N MET A 1 -17.36 3.77 -5.62
CA MET A 1 -16.20 3.07 -6.17
C MET A 1 -16.67 1.66 -6.49
N ASN A 2 -16.37 1.09 -7.66
CA ASN A 2 -16.84 -0.26 -7.99
C ASN A 2 -15.88 -1.35 -7.49
N THR A 3 -14.58 -1.06 -7.41
CA THR A 3 -13.59 -2.05 -6.94
C THR A 3 -12.47 -1.37 -6.18
N VAL A 4 -12.18 -1.87 -4.98
CA VAL A 4 -10.98 -1.50 -4.23
C VAL A 4 -10.14 -2.77 -4.09
N THR A 5 -8.85 -2.67 -4.36
CA THR A 5 -7.92 -3.78 -4.24
C THR A 5 -6.68 -3.30 -3.51
N VAL A 6 -6.30 -4.01 -2.45
CA VAL A 6 -5.07 -3.72 -1.71
C VAL A 6 -4.16 -4.95 -1.76
N LEU A 7 -2.98 -4.81 -2.35
CA LEU A 7 -2.04 -5.92 -2.54
C LEU A 7 -0.83 -5.78 -1.61
N ALA A 8 -0.54 -6.85 -0.87
CA ALA A 8 0.71 -7.00 -0.15
C ALA A 8 1.84 -7.37 -1.13
N ILE A 9 2.78 -6.46 -1.33
CA ILE A 9 3.98 -6.65 -2.15
C ILE A 9 5.12 -7.15 -1.27
N ILE A 10 5.39 -8.45 -1.38
CA ILE A 10 6.46 -9.15 -0.69
C ILE A 10 7.76 -8.98 -1.50
N ASP A 11 8.31 -7.77 -1.48
CA ASP A 11 9.60 -7.43 -2.10
C ASP A 11 10.52 -6.82 -1.03
N PHE A 12 10.89 -7.66 -0.06
CA PHE A 12 11.63 -7.19 1.10
C PHE A 12 13.14 -7.17 0.82
N GLU A 13 13.68 -5.98 0.55
CA GLU A 13 15.10 -5.75 0.27
C GLU A 13 16.03 -6.34 1.35
N ALA A 14 15.65 -6.26 2.63
CA ALA A 14 16.50 -6.67 3.73
C ALA A 14 16.52 -8.20 4.01
N ARG A 15 15.84 -9.02 3.19
CA ARG A 15 15.86 -10.50 3.17
C ARG A 15 16.11 -11.19 4.54
N PRO A 16 15.17 -11.14 5.50
CA PRO A 16 15.34 -11.68 6.83
C PRO A 16 15.35 -13.22 6.79
N LYS A 17 15.78 -13.84 7.89
CA LYS A 17 15.78 -15.30 8.03
C LYS A 17 14.35 -15.84 8.05
N ALA A 18 14.17 -17.06 7.54
CA ALA A 18 12.87 -17.66 7.17
C ALA A 18 11.73 -17.54 8.21
N PRO A 19 11.92 -17.72 9.53
CA PRO A 19 10.82 -17.60 10.49
C PRO A 19 10.25 -16.18 10.58
N LEU A 20 11.14 -15.18 10.49
CA LEU A 20 10.76 -13.77 10.55
C LEU A 20 10.06 -13.35 9.25
N THR A 21 10.57 -13.81 8.10
CA THR A 21 9.96 -13.55 6.78
C THR A 21 8.52 -14.01 6.73
N ARG A 22 8.22 -15.24 7.19
CA ARG A 22 6.87 -15.78 7.20
C ARG A 22 5.91 -14.93 8.04
N MET A 23 6.30 -14.64 9.28
CA MET A 23 5.49 -13.82 10.18
C MET A 23 5.24 -12.42 9.62
N MET A 24 6.25 -11.81 9.00
CA MET A 24 6.11 -10.50 8.39
C MET A 24 5.16 -10.49 7.19
N ASN A 25 5.21 -11.53 6.35
CA ASN A 25 4.32 -11.68 5.20
C ASN A 25 2.87 -11.86 5.64
N GLU A 26 2.62 -12.78 6.57
CA GLU A 26 1.29 -13.00 7.16
C GLU A 26 0.74 -11.75 7.86
N ARG A 27 1.63 -10.91 8.43
CA ARG A 27 1.24 -9.60 8.96
C ARG A 27 0.87 -8.63 7.84
N LEU A 28 1.68 -8.54 6.78
CA LEU A 28 1.44 -7.60 5.68
C LEU A 28 0.14 -7.91 4.92
N GLU A 29 -0.14 -9.19 4.69
CA GLU A 29 -1.39 -9.66 4.07
C GLU A 29 -2.62 -9.25 4.90
N ARG A 30 -2.55 -9.41 6.23
CA ARG A 30 -3.63 -8.95 7.13
C ARG A 30 -3.81 -7.44 7.07
N LEU A 31 -2.72 -6.66 7.12
CA LEU A 31 -2.79 -5.21 7.02
C LEU A 31 -3.36 -4.74 5.66
N ALA A 32 -3.05 -5.46 4.58
CA ALA A 32 -3.63 -5.18 3.26
C ALA A 32 -5.14 -5.45 3.24
N ALA A 33 -5.57 -6.60 3.78
CA ALA A 33 -7.00 -6.93 3.90
C ALA A 33 -7.77 -5.91 4.76
N ASP A 34 -7.21 -5.53 5.91
CA ASP A 34 -7.82 -4.54 6.80
C ASP A 34 -7.93 -3.16 6.14
N LEU A 35 -6.88 -2.73 5.42
CA LEU A 35 -6.91 -1.48 4.67
C LEU A 35 -7.92 -1.53 3.53
N GLN A 36 -8.07 -2.66 2.84
CA GLN A 36 -9.07 -2.81 1.79
C GLN A 36 -10.48 -2.59 2.34
N VAL A 37 -10.83 -3.27 3.44
CA VAL A 37 -12.15 -3.13 4.09
C VAL A 37 -12.39 -1.67 4.53
N LEU A 38 -11.36 -1.02 5.09
CA LEU A 38 -11.44 0.38 5.47
C LEU A 38 -11.72 1.28 4.26
N LEU A 39 -10.95 1.14 3.18
CA LEU A 39 -11.08 1.98 1.98
C LEU A 39 -12.41 1.72 1.23
N GLU A 40 -12.88 0.47 1.17
CA GLU A 40 -14.20 0.12 0.64
C GLU A 40 -15.33 0.85 1.39
N LYS A 41 -15.20 0.98 2.72
CA LYS A 41 -16.16 1.71 3.55
C LYS A 41 -16.08 3.23 3.29
N GLU A 42 -14.88 3.80 3.28
CA GLU A 42 -14.66 5.24 3.16
C GLU A 42 -15.00 5.77 1.76
N LEU A 43 -14.77 4.98 0.71
CA LEU A 43 -14.95 5.39 -0.68
C LEU A 43 -16.25 4.85 -1.32
N ARG A 44 -17.17 4.33 -0.51
CA ARG A 44 -18.41 3.70 -0.98
C ARG A 44 -19.23 4.64 -1.88
N GLU A 45 -19.36 5.91 -1.48
CA GLU A 45 -20.21 6.89 -2.16
C GLU A 45 -19.53 7.63 -3.31
N VAL A 46 -18.23 7.42 -3.53
CA VAL A 46 -17.50 7.99 -4.66
C VAL A 46 -18.05 7.39 -5.96
N ARG A 47 -18.54 8.19 -6.92
CA ARG A 47 -19.13 7.67 -8.18
C ARG A 47 -18.27 7.89 -9.42
N ASP A 48 -17.31 8.81 -9.34
CA ASP A 48 -16.39 9.21 -10.41
C ASP A 48 -15.06 8.43 -10.42
N CYS A 49 -14.98 7.35 -9.64
CA CYS A 49 -13.86 6.43 -9.64
C CYS A 49 -14.36 4.99 -9.74
N ASN A 50 -13.89 4.26 -10.75
CA ASN A 50 -14.31 2.89 -11.02
C ASN A 50 -13.52 1.91 -10.14
N ASP A 51 -12.20 2.01 -10.18
CA ASP A 51 -11.27 1.12 -9.49
C ASP A 51 -10.19 1.88 -8.72
N LEU A 52 -9.74 1.30 -7.61
CA LEU A 52 -8.62 1.77 -6.82
C LEU A 52 -7.71 0.58 -6.51
N THR A 53 -6.45 0.66 -6.91
CA THR A 53 -5.42 -0.33 -6.56
C THR A 53 -4.35 0.31 -5.69
N VAL A 54 -4.16 -0.23 -4.49
CA VAL A 54 -3.14 0.21 -3.53
C VAL A 54 -2.16 -0.91 -3.26
N TYR A 55 -0.87 -0.63 -3.36
CA TYR A 55 0.19 -1.55 -2.94
C TYR A 55 0.61 -1.23 -1.51
N LEU A 56 0.77 -2.27 -0.69
CA LEU A 56 1.40 -2.20 0.63
C LEU A 56 2.69 -2.99 0.61
N SER A 57 3.73 -2.46 1.22
CA SER A 57 5.00 -3.18 1.39
C SER A 57 5.70 -2.69 2.65
N TYR A 58 6.81 -3.34 3.00
CA TYR A 58 7.74 -2.78 3.96
C TYR A 58 8.82 -1.97 3.25
N ASN A 59 9.36 -0.94 3.90
CA ASN A 59 10.64 -0.35 3.52
C ASN A 59 11.83 -1.07 4.21
N SER A 60 13.05 -0.59 3.97
CA SER A 60 14.27 -1.15 4.58
C SER A 60 14.30 -1.11 6.11
N SER A 61 13.50 -0.22 6.73
CA SER A 61 13.37 -0.07 8.18
C SER A 61 12.17 -0.83 8.77
N TYR A 62 11.55 -1.74 8.02
CA TYR A 62 10.36 -2.49 8.43
C TYR A 62 9.10 -1.63 8.67
N ALA A 63 9.09 -0.37 8.21
CA ALA A 63 7.88 0.46 8.25
C ALA A 63 6.97 0.12 7.06
N ILE A 64 5.66 0.16 7.27
CA ILE A 64 4.68 -0.04 6.21
C ILE A 64 4.67 1.17 5.30
N ARG A 65 4.78 0.93 4.00
CA ARG A 65 4.64 1.93 2.95
C ARG A 65 3.51 1.59 2.00
N TRP A 66 2.90 2.61 1.41
CA TRP A 66 1.75 2.46 0.51
C TRP A 66 1.89 3.29 -0.76
N ARG A 67 1.25 2.87 -1.85
CA ARG A 67 1.12 3.67 -3.08
C ARG A 67 -0.11 3.26 -3.88
N ILE A 68 -0.81 4.24 -4.46
CA ILE A 68 -1.83 4.01 -5.50
C ILE A 68 -1.12 3.72 -6.83
N THR A 69 -1.55 2.66 -7.53
CA THR A 69 -0.87 2.18 -8.75
C THR A 69 -1.65 2.42 -10.04
N ASN A 70 -2.88 2.90 -9.95
CA ASN A 70 -3.71 3.30 -11.08
C ASN A 70 -4.08 4.79 -10.98
N GLU A 71 -4.56 5.38 -12.08
CA GLU A 71 -5.04 6.76 -12.06
C GLU A 71 -6.39 6.84 -11.34
N VAL A 72 -6.53 7.80 -10.42
CA VAL A 72 -7.76 8.04 -9.67
C VAL A 72 -7.96 9.54 -9.45
N PRO A 73 -9.19 10.02 -9.22
CA PRO A 73 -9.44 11.42 -8.89
C PRO A 73 -8.67 11.90 -7.64
N GLU A 74 -8.32 13.18 -7.61
CA GLU A 74 -7.52 13.79 -6.54
C GLU A 74 -8.12 13.59 -5.14
N HIS A 75 -9.45 13.67 -5.01
CA HIS A 75 -10.12 13.46 -3.72
C HIS A 75 -9.96 12.01 -3.19
N VAL A 76 -9.85 11.02 -4.08
CA VAL A 76 -9.54 9.63 -3.72
C VAL A 76 -8.10 9.53 -3.19
N ILE A 77 -7.16 10.19 -3.86
CA ILE A 77 -5.74 10.26 -3.42
C ILE A 77 -5.65 10.83 -2.00
N HIS A 78 -6.33 11.95 -1.74
CA HIS A 78 -6.37 12.57 -0.42
C HIS A 78 -6.98 11.65 0.64
N THR A 79 -8.11 11.01 0.33
CA THR A 79 -8.76 10.08 1.26
C THR A 79 -7.85 8.91 1.63
N VAL A 80 -7.20 8.27 0.63
CA VAL A 80 -6.25 7.17 0.88
C VAL A 80 -5.07 7.66 1.70
N ALA A 81 -4.53 8.85 1.39
CA ALA A 81 -3.41 9.44 2.12
C ALA A 81 -3.74 9.69 3.59
N ASP A 82 -4.90 10.27 3.88
CA ASP A 82 -5.36 10.57 5.24
C ASP A 82 -5.54 9.29 6.06
N LYS A 83 -6.19 8.27 5.48
CA LYS A 83 -6.40 6.98 6.16
C LYS A 83 -5.10 6.24 6.40
N CYS A 84 -4.19 6.24 5.43
CA CYS A 84 -2.87 5.63 5.60
C CYS A 84 -2.02 6.37 6.63
N ALA A 85 -2.09 7.71 6.69
CA ALA A 85 -1.39 8.51 7.69
C ALA A 85 -1.90 8.23 9.11
N GLN A 86 -3.21 8.07 9.30
CA GLN A 86 -3.81 7.68 10.60
C GLN A 86 -3.33 6.31 11.09
N LEU A 87 -3.01 5.39 10.17
CA LEU A 87 -2.45 4.07 10.47
C LEU A 87 -0.91 4.08 10.64
N GLY A 88 -0.27 5.24 10.45
CA GLY A 88 1.19 5.37 10.51
C GLY A 88 1.92 4.82 9.27
N TYR A 89 1.23 4.62 8.15
CA TYR A 89 1.84 4.13 6.91
C TYR A 89 2.45 5.28 6.10
N ILE A 90 3.58 5.01 5.45
CA ILE A 90 4.38 6.02 4.75
C ILE A 90 4.10 6.00 3.26
N ALA A 91 3.93 7.15 2.62
CA ALA A 91 3.79 7.22 1.18
C ALA A 91 5.07 6.73 0.46
N TRP A 92 4.92 5.74 -0.40
CA TRP A 92 5.99 5.21 -1.23
C TRP A 92 6.16 6.09 -2.47
N LYS A 93 7.05 7.07 -2.36
CA LYS A 93 7.41 7.96 -3.46
C LYS A 93 8.29 7.21 -4.45
N ALA A 94 8.04 7.39 -5.75
CA ALA A 94 8.77 6.69 -6.84
C ALA A 94 10.29 6.95 -6.87
N ASN A 95 10.82 7.85 -6.04
CA ASN A 95 12.24 8.19 -5.99
C ASN A 95 13.12 7.07 -5.40
N ASP A 96 12.56 6.04 -4.78
CA ASP A 96 13.36 4.90 -4.27
C ASP A 96 13.78 3.90 -5.37
N ILE A 97 13.24 4.01 -6.59
CA ILE A 97 13.58 3.11 -7.71
C ILE A 97 14.81 3.61 -8.51
N ARG A 98 15.32 4.82 -8.24
CA ARG A 98 16.43 5.45 -8.99
C ARG A 98 17.85 5.08 -8.50
N LYS A 99 18.05 3.92 -7.88
CA LYS A 99 19.41 3.42 -7.52
C LYS A 99 19.80 2.09 -8.17
N PHE A 100 19.06 1.61 -9.16
CA PHE A 100 19.52 0.51 -10.01
C PHE A 100 19.48 0.94 -11.48
N ASN A 101 20.55 1.61 -11.90
CA ASN A 101 20.99 1.65 -13.30
C ASN A 101 22.51 1.84 -13.31
N LEU A 102 23.19 0.70 -13.51
CA LEU A 102 24.38 0.48 -14.36
C LEU A 102 25.58 1.43 -14.19
N ASP A 103 26.59 0.93 -13.46
CA ASP A 103 28.00 0.97 -13.89
C ASP A 103 28.47 -0.48 -14.14
#